data_AF-A0A7W6HHX8-F1
#
_entry.id   AF-A0A7W6HHX8-F1
#
_cell.length_a   1.000
_cell.length_b   1.000
_cell.length_c   1.000
_cell.angle_alpha   90.00
_cell.angle_beta   90.00
_cell.angle_gamma   90.00
#
_symmetry.space_group_name_H-M   'P 1'
#
loop_
_entity.id
_entity.type
_entity.pdbx_description
1 polymer ?
#
loop_
_entity_poly.entity_id
_entity_poly.type
_entity_poly.pdbx_seq_one_letter_code
_entity_poly.pdbx_strand_id
1 'polypeptide(L)'
;MPKNLNIRHLRLTPSRVALMHRLNDGPAEDSVGLEMNEMTGHELRAADHLTGAKIAEVVPGWKMTFWYRLTPRGREMLQVLSSLGL
;
A
#
# COMPACT_ATOMS: atom_id res chain seq x y z
N MET A 1 0.10 21.57 -1.59
CA MET A 1 1.46 21.02 -1.39
C MET A 1 1.44 20.06 -0.22
N PRO A 2 1.80 18.77 -0.38
CA PRO A 2 1.77 17.85 0.75
C PRO A 2 2.86 18.26 1.74
N LYS A 3 2.44 18.75 2.91
CA LYS A 3 3.33 19.16 4.00
C LYS A 3 4.06 17.91 4.53
N ASN A 4 5.38 17.88 4.35
CA ASN A 4 6.33 17.02 5.05
C ASN A 4 6.00 15.52 5.07
N LEU A 5 6.08 14.90 3.90
CA LEU A 5 6.22 13.46 3.78
C LEU A 5 7.62 13.05 4.26
N ASN A 6 7.77 12.78 5.55
CA ASN A 6 9.06 12.31 6.07
C ASN A 6 9.25 10.83 5.74
N ILE A 7 9.69 10.56 4.51
CA ILE A 7 9.94 9.23 3.93
C ILE A 7 10.85 8.38 4.85
N ARG A 8 11.79 9.03 5.57
CA ARG A 8 12.71 8.35 6.51
C ARG A 8 12.01 7.79 7.75
N HIS A 9 10.97 8.46 8.26
CA HIS A 9 10.20 7.94 9.40
C HIS A 9 9.30 6.75 9.03
N LEU A 10 8.94 6.63 7.75
CA LEU A 10 8.07 5.56 7.27
C LEU A 10 8.81 4.22 7.07
N ARG A 11 10.15 4.24 7.15
CA ARG A 11 11.03 3.08 6.93
C ARG A 11 10.65 2.34 5.64
N LEU A 12 10.37 3.06 4.55
CA LEU A 12 10.00 2.41 3.29
C LEU A 12 11.21 1.68 2.72
N THR A 13 11.14 0.35 2.69
CA THR A 13 12.14 -0.53 2.06
C THR A 13 11.72 -0.80 0.61
N PRO A 14 12.63 -1.24 -0.28
CA PRO A 14 12.27 -1.59 -1.65
C PRO A 14 11.10 -2.59 -1.73
N SER A 15 11.04 -3.55 -0.81
CA SER A 15 9.95 -4.53 -0.73
C SER A 15 8.58 -3.89 -0.40
N ARG A 16 8.58 -2.84 0.43
CA ARG A 16 7.36 -2.11 0.78
C ARG A 16 6.90 -1.24 -0.37
N VAL A 17 7.83 -0.60 -1.07
CA VAL A 17 7.52 0.18 -2.29
C VAL A 17 7.00 -0.74 -3.39
N ALA A 18 7.65 -1.89 -3.61
CA ALA A 18 7.17 -2.91 -4.55
C ALA A 18 5.75 -3.40 -4.22
N LEU A 19 5.46 -3.64 -2.93
CA LEU A 19 4.10 -3.97 -2.51
C LEU A 19 3.13 -2.81 -2.77
N MET A 20 3.51 -1.56 -2.51
CA MET A 20 2.64 -0.41 -2.83
C MET A 20 2.29 -0.36 -4.32
N HIS A 21 3.23 -0.65 -5.22
CA HIS A 21 2.91 -0.78 -6.66
C HIS A 21 1.93 -1.91 -6.94
N ARG A 22 2.12 -3.09 -6.33
CA ARG A 22 1.19 -4.21 -6.50
C ARG A 22 -0.22 -3.91 -5.97
N LEU A 23 -0.33 -3.15 -4.88
CA LEU A 23 -1.61 -2.73 -4.29
C LEU A 23 -2.30 -1.61 -5.08
N ASN A 24 -1.61 -1.00 -6.04
CA ASN A 24 -2.15 0.02 -6.94
C ASN A 24 -2.54 -0.62 -8.28
N ASP A 25 -3.56 -1.48 -8.24
CA ASP A 25 -4.06 -2.30 -9.34
C ASP A 25 -4.92 -1.54 -10.38
N GLY A 26 -5.15 -0.25 -10.19
CA GLY A 26 -5.90 0.58 -11.13
C GLY A 26 -6.22 1.99 -10.62
N PRO A 27 -7.09 2.73 -11.34
CA PRO A 27 -7.69 3.99 -10.88
C PRO A 27 -8.33 3.85 -9.50
N ALA A 28 -8.39 4.93 -8.73
CA ALA A 28 -8.81 4.86 -7.32
C ALA A 28 -10.24 4.35 -7.13
N GLU A 29 -11.11 4.65 -8.10
CA GLU A 29 -12.51 4.26 -8.20
C GLU A 29 -12.70 2.75 -8.46
N ASP A 30 -11.75 2.12 -9.16
CA ASP A 30 -11.85 0.71 -9.60
C ASP A 30 -10.90 -0.22 -8.85
N SER A 31 -9.94 0.34 -8.10
CA SER A 31 -8.87 -0.41 -7.46
C SER A 31 -9.35 -1.06 -6.17
N VAL A 32 -9.29 -2.39 -6.16
CA VAL A 32 -9.73 -3.25 -5.05
C VAL A 32 -8.54 -3.76 -4.22
N GLY A 33 -7.33 -3.68 -4.77
CA GLY A 33 -6.10 -4.10 -4.11
C GLY A 33 -5.84 -5.60 -4.27
N LEU A 34 -5.29 -6.24 -3.23
CA LEU A 34 -4.95 -7.66 -3.26
C LEU A 34 -5.66 -8.43 -2.16
N GLU A 35 -6.14 -9.63 -2.49
CA GLU A 35 -6.64 -10.56 -1.49
C GLU A 35 -5.48 -11.09 -0.63
N MET A 36 -5.69 -11.16 0.68
CA MET A 36 -4.69 -11.64 1.65
C MET A 36 -4.12 -13.03 1.29
N ASN A 37 -4.94 -13.91 0.70
CA ASN A 37 -4.52 -15.25 0.30
C ASN A 37 -3.62 -15.30 -0.94
N GLU A 38 -3.58 -14.24 -1.73
CA GLU A 38 -2.72 -14.10 -2.91
C GLU A 38 -1.33 -13.51 -2.57
N MET A 39 -1.15 -13.13 -1.31
CA MET A 39 0.06 -12.47 -0.81
C MET A 39 1.00 -13.48 -0.16
N THR A 40 2.29 -13.32 -0.42
CA THR A 40 3.31 -14.08 0.27
C THR A 40 3.42 -13.66 1.74
N GLY A 41 3.95 -14.51 2.61
CA GLY A 41 4.18 -14.14 4.01
C GLY A 41 5.11 -12.93 4.20
N HIS A 42 5.99 -12.65 3.25
CA HIS A 42 6.80 -11.43 3.25
C HIS A 42 5.98 -10.19 2.94
N GLU A 43 5.06 -10.28 1.98
CA GLU A 43 4.15 -9.21 1.62
C GLU A 43 3.14 -8.93 2.72
N LEU A 44 2.64 -9.95 3.42
CA LEU A 44 1.78 -9.76 4.58
C LEU A 44 2.47 -8.96 5.69
N ARG A 45 3.76 -9.22 5.96
CA ARG A 45 4.55 -8.40 6.91
C ARG A 45 4.75 -6.96 6.42
N ALA A 46 4.93 -6.77 5.12
CA ALA A 46 5.02 -5.43 4.54
C ALA A 46 3.67 -4.71 4.61
N ALA A 47 2.57 -5.40 4.34
CA ALA A 47 1.20 -4.89 4.42
C ALA A 47 0.85 -4.45 5.84
N ASP A 48 1.16 -5.28 6.85
CA ASP A 48 0.95 -4.95 8.26
C ASP A 48 1.69 -3.66 8.67
N HIS A 49 2.95 -3.51 8.24
CA HIS A 49 3.71 -2.27 8.45
C HIS A 49 3.06 -1.07 7.76
N LEU A 50 2.60 -1.22 6.51
CA LEU A 50 1.94 -0.16 5.76
C LEU A 50 0.57 0.21 6.37
N THR A 51 -0.16 -0.76 6.93
CA THR A 51 -1.41 -0.55 7.65
C THR A 51 -1.17 0.19 8.97
N GLY A 52 -0.17 -0.22 9.76
CA GLY A 52 0.24 0.51 10.96
C GLY A 52 0.65 1.96 10.68
N ALA A 53 1.22 2.22 9.50
CA ALA A 53 1.58 3.55 9.03
C ALA A 53 0.41 4.35 8.39
N LYS A 54 -0.79 3.78 8.30
CA LYS A 54 -1.97 4.34 7.61
C LYS A 54 -1.71 4.67 6.14
N ILE A 55 -0.87 3.86 5.48
CA ILE A 55 -0.59 3.93 4.04
C ILE A 55 -1.50 2.95 3.30
N ALA A 56 -1.64 1.74 3.83
CA ALA A 56 -2.60 0.75 3.38
C ALA A 56 -3.70 0.56 4.43
N GLU A 57 -4.77 -0.10 4.04
CA GLU A 57 -5.83 -0.56 4.94
C GLU A 57 -6.21 -1.98 4.59
N VAL A 58 -6.74 -2.70 5.58
CA VAL A 58 -7.36 -4.02 5.39
C VAL A 58 -8.87 -3.83 5.41
N VAL A 59 -9.55 -4.37 4.41
CA VAL A 59 -11.00 -4.30 4.28
C VAL A 59 -11.60 -5.70 4.14
N PRO A 60 -12.78 -5.96 4.74
CA PRO A 60 -13.49 -7.21 4.52
C PRO A 60 -14.00 -7.25 3.08
N GLY A 61 -13.73 -8.35 2.39
CA GLY A 61 -14.20 -8.66 1.05
C GLY A 61 -15.30 -9.72 1.05
N TRP A 62 -15.59 -10.24 -0.13
CA TRP A 62 -16.59 -11.30 -0.31
C TRP A 62 -16.15 -12.61 0.36
N LYS A 63 -17.11 -13.41 0.84
CA LYS A 63 -16.86 -14.74 1.46
C LYS A 63 -15.83 -14.72 2.59
N MET A 64 -15.85 -13.70 3.45
CA MET A 64 -14.92 -13.60 4.60
C MET A 64 -13.44 -13.49 4.21
N THR A 65 -13.15 -13.07 2.97
CA THR A 65 -11.78 -12.76 2.56
C THR A 65 -11.38 -11.37 3.08
N PHE A 66 -10.10 -11.16 3.34
CA PHE A 66 -9.56 -9.85 3.68
C PHE A 66 -8.71 -9.33 2.53
N TRP A 67 -8.86 -8.06 2.22
CA TRP A 67 -8.17 -7.41 1.12
C TRP A 67 -7.33 -6.26 1.65
N TYR A 68 -6.11 -6.15 1.13
CA TYR A 68 -5.27 -4.99 1.37
C TYR A 68 -5.38 -4.05 0.18
N ARG A 69 -5.53 -2.76 0.45
CA ARG A 69 -5.49 -1.70 -0.58
C ARG A 69 -4.80 -0.45 -0.07
N LEU A 70 -4.34 0.39 -1.00
CA LEU A 70 -3.82 1.70 -0.63
C LEU A 70 -4.94 2.64 -0.20
N THR A 71 -4.70 3.35 0.91
CA THR A 71 -5.50 4.53 1.27
C THR A 71 -5.25 5.66 0.27
N PRO A 72 -6.08 6.72 0.23
CA PRO A 72 -5.79 7.91 -0.59
C PRO A 72 -4.39 8.47 -0.33
N ARG A 73 -3.99 8.57 0.95
CA ARG A 73 -2.64 8.97 1.37
C ARG A 73 -1.56 8.03 0.82
N GLY A 74 -1.83 6.73 0.79
CA GLY A 74 -0.90 5.74 0.25
C GLY A 74 -0.70 5.87 -1.25
N ARG A 75 -1.74 6.23 -2.00
CA ARG A 75 -1.62 6.53 -3.44
C ARG A 75 -0.83 7.80 -3.70
N GLU A 76 -1.12 8.87 -2.96
CA GLU A 76 -0.33 10.11 -3.04
C GLU A 76 1.15 9.86 -2.75
N MET A 77 1.44 9.05 -1.72
CA MET A 77 2.80 8.60 -1.41
C MET A 77 3.44 7.86 -2.58
N LEU A 78 2.73 6.90 -3.17
CA LEU A 78 3.24 6.12 -4.30
C LEU A 78 3.54 7.02 -5.50
N GLN A 79 2.71 8.02 -5.77
CA GLN A 79 2.96 9.00 -6.83
C GLN A 79 4.24 9.79 -6.59
N VAL A 80 4.46 10.25 -5.34
CA VAL A 80 5.72 10.93 -4.97
C VAL A 80 6.91 9.99 -5.14
N LEU A 81 6.84 8.75 -4.68
CA LEU A 81 7.93 7.77 -4.82
C LEU A 81 8.24 7.47 -6.30
N SER A 82 7.21 7.25 -7.11
CA SER A 82 7.33 7.03 -8.56
C SER A 82 8.01 8.22 -9.25
N SER A 83 7.68 9.45 -8.83
CA SER A 83 8.32 10.68 -9.36
C SER A 83 9.80 10.80 -8.99
N LEU A 84 10.24 10.08 -7.95
CA LEU A 84 11.62 9.99 -7.50
C LEU A 84 12.37 8.77 -8.10
N GLY A 85 11.71 7.97 -8.94
CA GLY A 85 12.27 6.76 -9.54
C GLY A 85 12.37 5.57 -8.58
N LEU A 86 11.54 5.53 -7.54
CA LEU A 86 11.43 4.45 -6.57
C LEU A 86 10.21 3.57 -6.83
#